data_AF-A0A8T2ZV07-F1
#
_entry.id   AF-A0A8T2ZV07-F1
#
_cell.length_a   1.000
_cell.length_b   1.000
_cell.length_c   1.000
_cell.angle_alpha   90.00
_cell.angle_beta   90.00
_cell.angle_gamma   90.00
#
_symmetry.space_group_name_H-M   'P 1'
#
loop_
_entity.id
_entity.type
_entity.pdbx_description
1 polymer ?
#
loop_
_entity_poly.entity_id
_entity_poly.type
_entity_poly.pdbx_seq_one_letter_code
_entity_poly.pdbx_strand_id
1 'polypeptide(L)'
;TDNSPTTGSVNTTAADKRRLAKDSLAFNCKNAAFRKLFPEYVEKHDQELHSEQRVSSQAPQEDISRAKLEKHGDSSVEDAKRVDAPKDERRNRKQPFPTWMMLLLVSIFGV
;
A
#
# COMPACT_ATOMS: atom_id res chain seq x y z
N THR A 1 -26.92 22.06 1.44
CA THR A 1 -25.45 21.94 1.28
C THR A 1 -24.82 21.98 2.65
N ASP A 2 -24.03 20.96 2.98
CA ASP A 2 -23.41 20.80 4.30
C ASP A 2 -22.05 21.52 4.33
N ASN A 3 -22.12 22.86 4.25
CA ASN A 3 -20.95 23.75 4.23
C ASN A 3 -21.13 24.94 5.19
N SER A 4 -21.89 24.75 6.26
CA SER A 4 -22.03 25.77 7.30
C SER A 4 -20.69 25.88 8.05
N PRO A 5 -20.01 27.04 8.01
CA PRO A 5 -18.71 27.18 8.64
C PRO A 5 -18.88 27.10 10.17
N THR A 6 -18.30 26.07 10.76
CA THR A 6 -18.23 25.87 12.21
C THR A 6 -16.76 25.81 12.59
N THR A 7 -16.40 26.21 13.81
CA THR A 7 -15.02 26.09 14.29
C THR A 7 -14.53 24.65 14.11
N GLY A 8 -13.46 24.47 13.34
CA GLY A 8 -12.90 23.15 12.99
C GLY A 8 -13.45 22.51 11.71
N SER A 9 -14.40 23.13 11.00
CA SER A 9 -14.85 22.64 9.70
C SER A 9 -13.80 22.89 8.63
N VAL A 10 -13.56 21.89 7.78
CA VAL A 10 -12.65 21.98 6.63
C VAL A 10 -13.41 21.81 5.33
N ASN A 11 -13.02 22.57 4.31
CA ASN A 11 -13.59 22.46 2.97
C ASN A 11 -12.87 21.33 2.23
N THR A 12 -13.61 20.27 1.88
CA THR A 12 -13.12 19.12 1.10
C THR A 12 -14.08 18.81 -0.03
N THR A 13 -13.59 18.09 -1.06
CA THR A 13 -14.45 17.68 -2.17
C THR A 13 -15.39 16.56 -1.76
N ALA A 14 -16.55 16.44 -2.42
CA ALA A 14 -17.46 15.32 -2.17
C ALA A 14 -16.81 13.95 -2.47
N ALA A 15 -15.89 13.90 -3.44
CA ALA A 15 -15.12 12.70 -3.77
C ALA A 15 -14.20 12.31 -2.61
N ASP A 16 -13.49 13.27 -2.01
CA ASP A 16 -12.64 13.01 -0.85
C ASP A 16 -13.45 12.58 0.37
N LYS A 17 -14.59 13.23 0.65
CA LYS A 17 -15.50 12.82 1.74
C LYS A 17 -15.93 11.36 1.59
N ARG A 18 -16.30 10.94 0.37
CA ARG A 18 -16.68 9.55 0.08
C ARG A 18 -15.51 8.58 0.27
N ARG A 19 -14.31 8.94 -0.18
CA ARG A 19 -13.11 8.12 0.03
C ARG A 19 -12.81 7.95 1.52
N LEU A 20 -12.74 9.06 2.26
CA LEU A 20 -12.48 9.05 3.69
C LEU A 20 -13.55 8.30 4.48
N ALA A 21 -14.82 8.38 4.07
CA ALA A 21 -15.89 7.61 4.70
C ALA A 21 -15.67 6.09 4.55
N LYS A 22 -15.21 5.64 3.38
CA LYS A 22 -14.85 4.22 3.17
C LYS A 22 -13.67 3.81 4.04
N ASP A 23 -12.63 4.65 4.10
CA ASP A 23 -11.42 4.36 4.87
C ASP A 23 -11.64 4.50 6.39
N SER A 24 -12.69 5.20 6.82
CA SER A 24 -12.93 5.57 8.22
C SER A 24 -13.11 4.35 9.13
N LEU A 25 -13.78 3.30 8.65
CA LEU A 25 -14.08 2.11 9.45
C LEU A 25 -12.78 1.37 9.80
N ALA A 26 -11.94 1.08 8.81
CA ALA A 26 -10.66 0.42 9.00
C ALA A 26 -9.71 1.24 9.89
N PHE A 27 -9.75 2.58 9.79
CA PHE A 27 -9.00 3.45 10.67
C PHE A 27 -9.51 3.37 12.12
N ASN A 28 -10.83 3.44 12.31
CA ASN A 28 -11.45 3.42 13.63
C ASN A 28 -11.27 2.07 14.34
N CYS A 29 -11.35 0.95 13.62
CA CYS A 29 -11.13 -0.40 14.17
C CYS A 29 -9.73 -0.58 14.77
N LYS A 30 -8.72 0.21 14.39
CA LYS A 30 -7.39 0.18 15.03
C LYS A 30 -7.39 0.70 16.46
N ASN A 31 -8.37 1.54 16.82
CA ASN A 31 -8.49 2.13 18.14
C ASN A 31 -9.18 1.17 19.12
N ALA A 32 -8.50 0.84 20.23
CA ALA A 32 -9.02 -0.07 21.24
C ALA A 32 -10.31 0.42 21.94
N ALA A 33 -10.49 1.72 22.11
CA ALA A 33 -11.69 2.29 22.69
C ALA A 33 -12.89 2.15 21.74
N PHE A 34 -12.68 2.42 20.45
CA PHE A 34 -13.71 2.26 19.42
C PHE A 34 -14.21 0.81 19.36
N ARG A 35 -13.30 -0.17 19.35
CA ARG A 35 -13.65 -1.60 19.36
C ARG A 35 -14.50 -2.02 20.57
N LYS A 36 -14.28 -1.39 21.74
CA LYS A 36 -15.03 -1.70 22.96
C LYS A 36 -16.43 -1.10 22.96
N LEU A 37 -16.58 0.09 22.38
CA LEU A 37 -17.85 0.81 22.33
C LEU A 37 -18.75 0.32 21.19
N PHE A 38 -18.13 -0.14 20.10
CA PHE A 38 -18.79 -0.44 18.82
C PHE A 38 -18.36 -1.81 18.28
N PRO A 39 -18.60 -2.91 19.02
CA PRO A 39 -18.18 -4.25 18.61
C PRO A 39 -18.81 -4.69 17.27
N GLU A 40 -20.05 -4.29 16.99
CA GLU A 40 -20.77 -4.63 15.75
C GLU A 40 -20.07 -4.12 14.48
N TYR A 41 -19.37 -2.99 14.58
CA TYR A 41 -18.63 -2.41 13.46
C TYR A 41 -17.30 -3.12 13.21
N VAL A 42 -16.71 -3.72 14.25
CA VAL A 42 -15.52 -4.55 14.12
C VAL A 42 -15.86 -5.83 13.39
N GLU A 43 -16.96 -6.48 13.77
CA GLU A 43 -17.43 -7.71 13.11
C GLU A 43 -17.73 -7.49 11.62
N LYS A 44 -18.38 -6.37 11.29
CA LYS A 44 -18.62 -5.99 9.88
C LYS A 44 -17.32 -5.81 9.12
N HIS A 45 -16.35 -5.09 9.70
CA HIS A 45 -15.06 -4.87 9.07
C HIS A 45 -14.31 -6.19 8.82
N ASP A 46 -14.35 -7.10 9.79
CA ASP A 46 -13.73 -8.42 9.63
C ASP A 46 -14.46 -9.23 8.53
N GLN A 47 -15.79 -9.18 8.45
CA GLN A 47 -16.53 -9.82 7.37
C GLN A 47 -16.15 -9.27 5.98
N GLU A 48 -15.98 -7.96 5.86
CA GLU A 48 -15.54 -7.31 4.62
C GLU A 48 -14.14 -7.80 4.21
N LEU A 49 -13.17 -7.84 5.13
CA LEU A 49 -11.82 -8.37 4.87
C LEU A 49 -11.84 -9.83 4.40
N HIS A 50 -12.66 -10.66 5.03
CA HIS A 50 -12.80 -12.07 4.65
C HIS A 50 -13.43 -12.22 3.25
N SER A 51 -14.30 -11.30 2.84
CA SER A 51 -14.89 -11.30 1.50
C SER A 51 -13.88 -10.85 0.43
N GLU A 52 -13.07 -9.83 0.71
CA GLU A 52 -12.05 -9.32 -0.22
C GLU A 52 -10.90 -10.32 -0.43
N GLN A 53 -10.47 -11.03 0.62
CA GLN A 53 -9.43 -12.06 0.51
C GLN A 53 -9.87 -13.25 -0.36
N ARG A 54 -11.16 -13.57 -0.38
CA ARG A 54 -11.71 -14.60 -1.29
C ARG A 54 -11.70 -14.16 -2.75
N VAL A 55 -11.87 -12.88 -3.04
CA VAL A 55 -11.85 -12.34 -4.41
C VAL A 55 -10.42 -12.19 -4.93
N SER A 56 -9.45 -11.84 -4.07
CA SER A 56 -8.04 -11.72 -4.48
C SER A 56 -7.34 -13.06 -4.77
N SER A 57 -7.94 -14.19 -4.38
CA SER A 57 -7.38 -15.54 -4.60
C SER A 57 -7.71 -16.11 -5.99
N GLN A 58 -8.40 -15.35 -6.84
CA GLN A 58 -8.87 -15.81 -8.15
C GLN A 58 -8.62 -14.75 -9.25
N ALA A 59 -7.37 -14.36 -9.47
CA ALA A 59 -6.95 -13.66 -10.69
C ALA A 59 -5.47 -13.95 -11.01
N PRO A 60 -5.13 -14.43 -12.23
CA PRO A 60 -3.75 -14.51 -12.72
C PRO A 60 -3.08 -13.14 -12.76
N GLN A 61 -1.82 -13.05 -12.30
CA GLN A 61 -1.00 -11.86 -12.47
C GLN A 61 -0.67 -11.66 -13.96
N GLU A 62 -1.15 -10.57 -14.53
CA GLU A 62 -0.74 -10.09 -15.85
C GLU A 62 -0.21 -8.65 -15.72
N ASP A 63 0.98 -8.44 -16.27
CA ASP A 63 1.80 -7.23 -16.26
C ASP A 63 1.04 -5.92 -16.58
N ILE A 64 1.10 -4.92 -15.68
CA ILE A 64 1.13 -3.49 -16.04
C ILE A 64 1.99 -2.74 -14.99
N SER A 65 3.30 -2.69 -15.23
CA SER A 65 4.16 -1.66 -14.64
C SER A 65 4.01 -0.39 -15.46
N ARG A 66 3.28 0.55 -14.87
CA ARG A 66 2.82 1.81 -15.46
C ARG A 66 3.96 2.73 -15.88
N ALA A 67 3.75 3.35 -17.02
CA ALA A 67 4.39 4.57 -17.46
C ALA A 67 4.24 5.75 -16.47
N LYS A 68 5.16 6.70 -16.63
CA LYS A 68 5.02 8.17 -16.47
C LYS A 68 5.44 8.78 -15.12
N LEU A 69 6.56 9.51 -15.13
CA LEU A 69 6.55 10.98 -14.92
C LEU A 69 7.85 11.64 -15.41
N GLU A 70 7.67 12.74 -16.12
CA GLU A 70 8.64 13.60 -16.82
C GLU A 70 9.50 14.46 -15.89
N LYS A 71 10.71 14.85 -16.34
CA LYS A 71 11.25 16.19 -16.05
C LYS A 71 12.09 16.72 -17.22
N HIS A 72 11.62 17.85 -17.74
CA HIS A 72 12.18 18.74 -18.76
C HIS A 72 13.44 19.46 -18.24
N GLY A 73 14.46 19.63 -19.08
CA GLY A 73 15.66 20.43 -18.81
C GLY A 73 16.55 20.52 -20.05
N ASP A 74 16.71 21.72 -20.55
CA ASP A 74 17.19 22.16 -21.86
C ASP A 74 18.74 22.23 -22.01
N SER A 75 19.18 22.06 -23.27
CA SER A 75 20.36 22.66 -23.93
C SER A 75 21.82 22.31 -23.55
N SER A 76 22.53 21.78 -24.58
CA SER A 76 23.86 22.17 -25.10
C SER A 76 25.14 21.36 -24.84
N VAL A 77 25.68 20.87 -25.98
CA VAL A 77 27.07 20.70 -26.47
C VAL A 77 28.15 19.90 -25.73
N GLU A 78 28.73 18.97 -26.54
CA GLU A 78 30.16 18.61 -26.69
C GLU A 78 30.87 17.92 -25.52
N ASP A 79 31.99 17.23 -25.64
CA ASP A 79 32.65 16.37 -26.63
C ASP A 79 33.77 15.69 -25.78
N ALA A 80 34.13 14.46 -26.14
CA ALA A 80 35.37 13.78 -25.78
C ALA A 80 35.75 13.48 -24.30
N LYS A 81 36.09 12.19 -24.11
CA LYS A 81 37.36 11.69 -23.51
C LYS A 81 37.32 11.13 -22.07
N ARG A 82 37.29 9.79 -22.02
CA ARG A 82 38.21 8.85 -21.33
C ARG A 82 38.43 8.99 -19.80
N VAL A 83 38.28 7.84 -19.13
CA VAL A 83 39.07 7.28 -18.00
C VAL A 83 38.30 7.03 -16.68
N ASP A 84 38.46 5.77 -16.25
CA ASP A 84 38.32 5.12 -14.94
C ASP A 84 36.96 4.81 -14.31
N ALA A 85 36.68 3.50 -14.32
CA ALA A 85 35.75 2.81 -13.46
C ALA A 85 36.25 2.78 -12.01
N PRO A 86 35.34 2.96 -11.05
CA PRO A 86 35.34 2.17 -9.84
C PRO A 86 34.26 1.08 -9.96
N LYS A 87 34.69 -0.18 -9.87
CA LYS A 87 33.83 -1.34 -9.64
C LYS A 87 32.99 -1.08 -8.37
N ASP A 88 31.74 -0.70 -8.54
CA ASP A 88 30.75 -0.79 -7.48
C ASP A 88 30.33 -2.26 -7.39
N GLU A 89 31.04 -3.04 -6.58
CA GLU A 89 30.61 -4.37 -6.20
C GLU A 89 29.33 -4.24 -5.37
N ARG A 90 28.20 -4.21 -6.09
CA ARG A 90 26.84 -4.24 -5.57
C ARG A 90 26.65 -5.57 -4.84
N ARG A 91 27.05 -5.56 -3.57
CA ARG A 91 26.85 -6.55 -2.51
C ARG A 91 25.45 -7.17 -2.65
N ASN A 92 25.37 -8.27 -3.39
CA ASN A 92 24.19 -9.12 -3.49
C ASN A 92 24.12 -9.95 -2.19
N ARG A 93 23.76 -9.26 -1.10
CA ARG A 93 23.46 -9.91 0.17
C ARG A 93 22.11 -10.60 -0.03
N LYS A 94 22.15 -11.86 -0.47
CA LYS A 94 20.97 -12.73 -0.54
C LYS A 94 20.31 -12.69 0.85
N GLN A 95 19.13 -12.08 0.93
CA GLN A 95 18.41 -12.04 2.19
C GLN A 95 18.10 -13.49 2.60
N PRO A 96 18.43 -13.89 3.84
CA PRO A 96 18.04 -15.21 4.30
C PRO A 96 16.51 -15.27 4.30
N PHE A 97 15.98 -16.36 3.74
CA PHE A 97 14.54 -16.62 3.76
C PHE A 97 14.02 -16.52 5.20
N PRO A 98 12.91 -15.80 5.45
CA PRO A 98 12.38 -15.65 6.80
C PRO A 98 12.10 -17.02 7.42
N THR A 99 12.53 -17.23 8.67
CA THR A 99 12.30 -18.48 9.41
C THR A 99 10.81 -18.82 9.52
N TRP A 100 9.93 -17.82 9.57
CA TRP A 100 8.48 -18.03 9.54
C TRP A 100 8.00 -18.71 8.25
N MET A 101 8.67 -18.46 7.13
CA MET A 101 8.38 -19.08 5.84
C MET A 101 8.77 -20.56 5.81
N MET A 102 9.82 -20.96 6.55
CA MET A 102 10.20 -22.36 6.71
C MET A 102 9.17 -23.15 7.53
N LEU A 103 8.63 -22.54 8.60
CA LEU A 103 7.54 -23.16 9.38
C LEU A 103 6.27 -23.35 8.54
N LEU A 104 5.96 -22.39 7.67
CA LEU A 104 4.85 -22.49 6.72
C LEU A 104 5.04 -23.64 5.72
N LEU A 105 6.24 -23.78 5.15
CA LEU A 105 6.59 -24.86 4.22
C LEU A 105 6.44 -26.23 4.88
N VAL A 106 6.91 -26.40 6.11
CA VAL A 106 6.77 -27.66 6.86
C VAL A 106 5.29 -27.97 7.14
N SER A 107 4.45 -26.95 7.39
CA SER A 107 3.02 -27.16 7.64
C SER A 107 2.21 -27.60 6.40
N ILE A 108 2.66 -27.23 5.19
CA ILE A 108 1.94 -27.55 3.94
C ILE A 108 2.42 -28.89 3.36
N PHE A 109 3.73 -29.16 3.45
CA PHE A 109 4.35 -30.33 2.82
C PHE A 109 4.71 -31.45 3.80
N GLY A 110 4.52 -31.28 5.11
CA GLY A 110 4.89 -32.23 6.15
C GLY A 110 3.76 -33.18 6.58
N VAL A 111 3.06 -33.81 5.62
CA VAL A 111 2.16 -34.96 5.82
C VAL A 111 2.65 -36.12 4.96
#